data_AF-A0A529Y412-F1
#
_entry.id   AF-A0A529Y412-F1
#
_cell.length_a   1.000
_cell.length_b   1.000
_cell.length_c   1.000
_cell.angle_alpha   90.00
_cell.angle_beta   90.00
_cell.angle_gamma   90.00
#
_symmetry.space_group_name_H-M   'P 1'
#
loop_
_entity.id
_entity.type
_entity.pdbx_description
1 polymer ?
#
loop_
_entity_poly.entity_id
_entity_poly.type
_entity_poly.pdbx_seq_one_letter_code
_entity_poly.pdbx_strand_id
1 'polypeptide(L)'
;LFDRVGHEDLPLFVTAVSIQSSSGGNLREILDGLSATIRERGKLRRKVRAISTEGRMSAYILTAVPALLFTAIMVLMPQFYQDVWGEPKTWYMLSGAIFWLLLGNAIMFKMSNFRF
;
A
#
# COMPACT_ATOMS: atom_id res chain seq x y z
N LEU A 1 0.25 30.51 -13.83
CA LEU A 1 1.12 30.56 -12.63
C LEU A 1 1.04 29.29 -11.78
N PHE A 2 -0.09 28.60 -11.78
CA PHE A 2 -0.32 27.33 -11.10
C PHE A 2 0.53 26.14 -11.61
N ASP A 3 0.72 26.06 -12.93
CA ASP A 3 1.46 24.97 -13.59
C ASP A 3 2.97 24.95 -13.35
N ARG A 4 3.54 25.97 -12.69
CA ARG A 4 5.00 26.10 -12.57
C ARG A 4 5.60 25.51 -11.30
N VAL A 5 4.79 25.28 -10.26
CA VAL A 5 5.29 24.85 -8.94
C VAL A 5 4.89 23.41 -8.60
N GLY A 6 3.87 22.84 -9.26
CA GLY A 6 3.61 21.40 -9.29
C GLY A 6 3.38 20.72 -7.93
N HIS A 7 3.08 21.50 -6.88
CA HIS A 7 2.86 20.98 -5.53
C HIS A 7 1.35 20.93 -5.25
N GLU A 8 0.83 19.76 -4.86
CA GLU A 8 -0.62 19.52 -4.66
C GLU A 8 -1.31 20.45 -3.66
N ASP A 9 -0.54 21.09 -2.77
CA ASP A 9 -1.05 22.02 -1.76
C ASP A 9 -1.07 23.51 -2.22
N LEU A 10 -0.55 23.86 -3.41
CA LEU A 10 -0.66 25.22 -3.98
C LEU A 10 -2.10 25.76 -4.17
N PRO A 11 -3.11 24.98 -4.60
CA PRO A 11 -4.49 25.47 -4.69
C PRO A 11 -5.04 25.91 -3.35
N LEU A 12 -4.67 25.19 -2.29
CA LEU A 12 -5.10 25.50 -0.93
C LEU A 12 -4.51 26.84 -0.49
N PHE A 13 -3.24 27.09 -0.81
CA PHE A 13 -2.56 28.36 -0.56
C PHE A 13 -3.17 29.52 -1.35
N VAL A 14 -3.41 29.36 -2.65
CA VAL A 14 -4.00 30.40 -3.50
C VAL A 14 -5.42 30.74 -3.06
N THR A 15 -6.22 29.72 -2.70
CA THR A 15 -7.61 29.93 -2.24
C THR A 15 -7.64 30.66 -0.90
N ALA A 16 -6.78 30.28 0.05
CA ALA A 16 -6.66 30.95 1.34
C ALA A 16 -6.27 32.43 1.18
N VAL A 17 -5.26 32.73 0.36
CA VAL A 17 -4.81 34.11 0.08
C VAL A 17 -5.89 34.92 -0.65
N SER A 18 -6.60 34.31 -1.61
CA SER A 18 -7.69 34.95 -2.35
C SER A 18 -8.85 35.35 -1.44
N ILE A 19 -9.32 34.43 -0.57
CA ILE A 19 -10.40 34.69 0.40
C ILE A 19 -9.99 35.80 1.38
N GLN A 20 -8.73 35.82 1.79
CA GLN A 20 -8.23 36.81 2.75
C GLN A 20 -8.11 38.21 2.16
N SER A 21 -7.67 38.32 0.90
CA SER A 21 -7.56 39.61 0.20
C SER A 21 -8.90 40.34 0.11
N SER A 22 -10.01 39.60 0.15
CA SER A 22 -11.38 40.12 0.15
C SER A 22 -11.97 40.42 1.54
N SER A 23 -11.38 39.93 2.64
CA SER A 23 -12.01 39.95 3.99
C SER A 23 -11.24 40.73 5.07
N GLY A 24 -9.94 41.00 4.87
CA GLY A 24 -9.17 41.90 5.76
C GLY A 24 -8.83 41.36 7.17
N GLY A 25 -9.10 40.08 7.47
CA GLY A 25 -8.69 39.44 8.72
C GLY A 25 -7.18 39.12 8.77
N ASN A 26 -6.64 38.90 9.98
CA ASN A 26 -5.21 38.67 10.27
C ASN A 26 -4.62 37.50 9.45
N LEU A 27 -4.10 37.81 8.25
CA LEU A 27 -3.50 36.88 7.30
C LEU A 27 -2.44 35.97 7.94
N ARG A 28 -1.75 36.46 8.97
CA ARG A 28 -0.77 35.69 9.75
C ARG A 28 -1.38 34.42 10.35
N GLU A 29 -2.54 34.54 10.99
CA GLU A 29 -3.20 33.44 11.72
C GLU A 29 -3.68 32.34 10.78
N ILE A 30 -4.19 32.71 9.60
CA ILE A 30 -4.63 31.75 8.57
C ILE A 30 -3.44 31.13 7.83
N LEU A 31 -2.38 31.90 7.55
CA LEU A 31 -1.14 31.34 7.00
C LEU A 31 -0.48 30.35 7.97
N ASP A 32 -0.53 30.61 9.27
CA ASP A 32 -0.05 29.69 10.31
C ASP A 32 -0.91 28.41 10.35
N GLY A 33 -2.24 28.54 10.29
CA GLY A 33 -3.15 27.39 10.23
C GLY A 33 -2.99 26.55 8.97
N LEU A 34 -2.78 27.19 7.81
CA LEU A 34 -2.50 26.51 6.55
C LEU A 34 -1.14 25.79 6.60
N SER A 35 -0.10 26.44 7.13
CA SER A 35 1.23 25.86 7.30
C SER A 35 1.19 24.64 8.22
N ALA A 36 0.40 24.69 9.29
CA ALA A 36 0.14 23.55 10.16
C ALA A 36 -0.57 22.41 9.41
N THR A 37 -1.62 22.72 8.66
CA THR A 37 -2.39 21.75 7.87
C THR A 37 -1.53 21.03 6.81
N ILE A 38 -0.71 21.77 6.07
CA ILE A 38 0.20 21.20 5.05
C ILE A 38 1.21 20.25 5.72
N ARG A 39 1.80 20.68 6.85
CA ARG A 39 2.72 19.82 7.63
C ARG A 39 2.03 18.55 8.13
N GLU A 40 0.79 18.65 8.60
CA GLU A 40 0.02 17.51 9.09
C GLU A 40 -0.31 16.52 7.99
N ARG A 41 -0.75 17.00 6.81
CA ARG A 41 -0.95 16.16 5.61
C ARG A 41 0.34 15.44 5.20
N GLY A 42 1.48 16.14 5.22
CA GLY A 42 2.78 15.55 4.95
C GLY A 42 3.15 14.43 5.93
N LYS A 43 2.89 14.62 7.23
CA LYS A 43 3.08 13.58 8.25
C LYS A 43 2.17 12.38 8.01
N LEU A 44 0.89 12.62 7.70
CA LEU A 44 -0.08 11.56 7.43
C LEU A 44 0.34 10.71 6.23
N ARG A 45 0.75 11.33 5.12
CA ARG A 45 1.24 10.63 3.92
C ARG A 45 2.45 9.74 4.22
N ARG A 46 3.41 10.26 5.00
CA ARG A 46 4.59 9.46 5.43
C ARG A 46 4.17 8.28 6.31
N LYS A 47 3.24 8.49 7.25
CA LYS A 47 2.72 7.44 8.13
C LYS A 47 1.98 6.35 7.35
N VAL A 48 1.10 6.73 6.44
CA VAL A 48 0.37 5.78 5.56
C VAL A 48 1.35 4.99 4.69
N ARG A 49 2.37 5.64 4.13
CA ARG A 49 3.41 4.95 3.35
C ARG A 49 4.20 3.95 4.19
N ALA A 50 4.56 4.29 5.43
CA ALA A 50 5.25 3.39 6.33
C ALA A 50 4.40 2.15 6.68
N ILE A 51 3.14 2.36 7.09
CA ILE A 51 2.20 1.28 7.43
C ILE A 51 1.92 0.38 6.22
N SER A 52 1.76 0.98 5.03
CA SER A 52 1.58 0.21 3.79
C SER A 52 2.81 -0.64 3.46
N THR A 53 4.01 -0.16 3.78
CA THR A 53 5.25 -0.91 3.53
C THR A 53 5.38 -2.11 4.47
N GLU A 54 5.07 -1.92 5.76
CA GLU A 54 5.06 -3.00 6.75
C GLU A 54 4.05 -4.10 6.37
N GLY A 55 2.81 -3.71 6.00
CA GLY A 55 1.80 -4.66 5.54
C GLY A 55 2.22 -5.44 4.29
N ARG A 56 2.90 -4.80 3.33
CA ARG A 56 3.44 -5.47 2.13
C ARG A 56 4.54 -6.48 2.49
N MET A 57 5.47 -6.11 3.36
CA MET A 57 6.54 -7.00 3.79
C MET A 57 5.99 -8.24 4.49
N SER A 58 5.01 -8.07 5.37
CA SER A 58 4.32 -9.19 6.03
C SER A 58 3.60 -10.10 5.04
N ALA A 59 2.93 -9.54 4.02
CA ALA A 59 2.31 -10.34 2.96
C ALA A 59 3.33 -11.14 2.15
N TYR A 60 4.47 -10.55 1.78
CA TYR A 60 5.53 -11.26 1.08
C TYR A 60 6.07 -12.43 1.91
N ILE A 61 6.37 -12.19 3.19
CA ILE A 61 6.83 -13.25 4.10
C ILE A 61 5.80 -14.37 4.19
N LEU A 62 4.51 -14.03 4.41
CA LEU A 62 3.44 -15.02 4.53
C LEU A 62 3.28 -15.85 3.25
N THR A 63 3.46 -15.25 2.07
CA THR A 63 3.41 -15.99 0.79
C THR A 63 4.66 -16.83 0.54
N ALA A 64 5.82 -16.39 1.04
CA ALA A 64 7.08 -17.10 0.88
C ALA A 64 7.15 -18.38 1.72
N VAL A 65 6.61 -18.37 2.95
CA VAL A 65 6.65 -19.51 3.88
C VAL A 65 6.13 -20.82 3.27
N PRO A 66 4.88 -20.91 2.76
CA PRO A 66 4.37 -22.16 2.20
C PRO A 66 5.13 -22.59 0.93
N ALA A 67 5.58 -21.63 0.11
CA ALA A 67 6.39 -21.92 -1.08
C ALA A 67 7.75 -22.54 -0.71
N LEU A 68 8.40 -21.99 0.33
CA LEU A 68 9.69 -22.43 0.83
C LEU A 68 9.56 -23.79 1.54
N LEU A 69 8.51 -23.99 2.35
CA LEU A 69 8.22 -25.29 2.95
C LEU A 69 7.94 -26.36 1.90
N PHE A 70 7.14 -26.05 0.88
CA PHE A 70 6.84 -26.98 -0.21
C PHE A 70 8.12 -27.42 -0.93
N THR A 71 8.99 -26.46 -1.31
CA THR A 71 10.27 -26.78 -1.96
C THR A 71 11.21 -27.54 -1.03
N ALA A 72 11.30 -27.15 0.24
CA ALA A 72 12.12 -27.85 1.23
C ALA A 72 11.69 -29.31 1.41
N ILE A 73 10.38 -29.58 1.51
CA ILE A 73 9.84 -30.93 1.65
C ILE A 73 10.12 -31.75 0.38
N MET A 74 9.95 -31.19 -0.82
CA MET A 74 10.26 -31.92 -2.06
C MET A 74 11.73 -32.32 -2.16
N VAL A 75 12.66 -31.49 -1.67
CA VAL A 75 14.11 -31.77 -1.72
C VAL A 75 14.55 -32.72 -0.60
N LEU A 76 14.09 -32.48 0.64
CA LEU A 76 14.51 -33.25 1.81
C LEU A 76 13.77 -34.59 1.93
N MET A 77 12.50 -34.63 1.51
CA MET A 77 11.62 -35.80 1.62
C MET A 77 10.84 -36.01 0.31
N PRO A 78 11.51 -36.41 -0.78
CA PRO A 78 10.89 -36.58 -2.10
C PRO A 78 9.79 -37.65 -2.13
N GLN A 79 9.73 -38.51 -1.12
CA GLN A 79 8.71 -39.56 -0.98
C GLN A 79 7.42 -39.04 -0.33
N PHE A 80 7.45 -37.89 0.35
CA PHE A 80 6.34 -37.37 1.16
C PHE A 80 5.04 -37.19 0.38
N TYR A 81 5.13 -36.80 -0.89
CA TYR A 81 3.95 -36.53 -1.71
C TYR A 81 3.62 -37.64 -2.72
N GLN A 82 4.37 -38.73 -2.79
CA GLN A 82 4.23 -39.74 -3.85
C GLN A 82 2.82 -40.35 -3.93
N ASP A 83 2.20 -40.61 -2.79
CA ASP A 83 0.86 -41.20 -2.73
C ASP A 83 -0.25 -40.24 -3.19
N VAL A 84 0.00 -38.93 -3.07
CA VAL A 84 -1.00 -37.89 -3.29
C VAL A 84 -0.89 -37.29 -4.70
N TRP A 85 0.26 -37.40 -5.37
CA TRP A 85 0.49 -36.86 -6.72
C TRP A 85 -0.33 -37.56 -7.81
N GLY A 86 -0.68 -38.83 -7.61
CA GLY A 86 -1.51 -39.60 -8.54
C GLY A 86 -3.00 -39.24 -8.50
N GLU A 87 -3.47 -38.56 -7.46
CA GLU A 87 -4.88 -38.21 -7.33
C GLU A 87 -5.22 -36.91 -8.08
N PRO A 88 -6.25 -36.90 -8.96
CA PRO A 88 -6.70 -35.69 -9.64
C PRO A 88 -7.15 -34.57 -8.67
N LYS A 89 -7.68 -34.96 -7.50
CA LYS A 89 -8.14 -34.04 -6.46
C LYS A 89 -7.01 -33.13 -5.93
N THR A 90 -5.79 -33.65 -5.88
CA THR A 90 -4.59 -32.92 -5.43
C THR A 90 -4.33 -31.70 -6.29
N TRP A 91 -4.39 -31.86 -7.61
CA TRP A 91 -4.13 -30.77 -8.56
C TRP A 91 -5.17 -29.66 -8.47
N TYR A 92 -6.46 -30.00 -8.31
CA TYR A 92 -7.50 -29.00 -8.09
C TYR A 92 -7.28 -28.22 -6.80
N MET A 93 -6.96 -28.90 -5.69
CA MET A 93 -6.74 -28.27 -4.40
C MET A 93 -5.50 -27.37 -4.42
N LEU A 94 -4.42 -27.81 -5.07
CA LEU A 94 -3.18 -27.05 -5.22
C LEU A 94 -3.38 -25.82 -6.12
N SER A 95 -4.11 -25.96 -7.23
CA SER A 95 -4.49 -24.81 -8.06
C SER A 95 -5.35 -23.80 -7.30
N GLY A 96 -6.27 -24.27 -6.45
CA GLY A 96 -7.11 -23.42 -5.60
C GLY A 96 -6.27 -22.65 -4.57
N ALA A 97 -5.32 -23.33 -3.92
CA ALA A 97 -4.40 -22.70 -2.98
C ALA A 97 -3.52 -21.63 -3.64
N ILE A 98 -2.95 -21.92 -4.81
CA ILE A 98 -2.16 -20.96 -5.60
C ILE A 98 -3.04 -19.77 -6.01
N PHE A 99 -4.25 -20.03 -6.51
CA PHE A 99 -5.18 -18.98 -6.90
C PHE A 99 -5.53 -18.06 -5.72
N TRP A 100 -5.78 -18.63 -4.55
CA TRP A 100 -6.07 -17.86 -3.33
C TRP A 100 -4.89 -17.01 -2.87
N LEU A 101 -3.66 -17.56 -2.94
CA LEU A 101 -2.43 -16.83 -2.66
C LEU A 101 -2.22 -15.66 -3.62
N LEU A 102 -2.44 -15.87 -4.92
CA LEU A 102 -2.33 -14.83 -5.94
C LEU A 102 -3.37 -13.73 -5.74
N LEU A 103 -4.62 -14.10 -5.44
CA LEU A 103 -5.69 -13.15 -5.12
C LEU A 103 -5.33 -12.29 -3.90
N GLY A 104 -4.85 -12.91 -2.82
CA GLY A 104 -4.39 -12.19 -1.64
C GLY A 104 -3.29 -11.19 -1.96
N ASN A 105 -2.27 -11.62 -2.71
CA ASN A 105 -1.18 -10.74 -3.13
C ASN A 105 -1.66 -9.60 -4.04
N ALA A 106 -2.60 -9.87 -4.96
CA ALA A 106 -3.16 -8.85 -5.85
C ALA A 106 -3.94 -7.78 -5.07
N ILE A 107 -4.72 -8.17 -4.06
CA ILE A 107 -5.44 -7.24 -3.18
C ILE A 107 -4.44 -6.36 -2.41
N MET A 108 -3.38 -6.96 -1.86
CA MET A 108 -2.32 -6.22 -1.15
C MET A 108 -1.62 -5.23 -2.07
N PHE A 109 -1.32 -5.62 -3.32
CA PHE A 109 -0.72 -4.72 -4.31
C PHE A 109 -1.65 -3.55 -4.68
N LYS A 110 -2.97 -3.80 -4.74
CA LYS A 110 -3.97 -2.77 -5.01
C LYS A 110 -4.10 -1.78 -3.86
N MET A 111 -4.16 -2.24 -2.60
CA MET A 111 -4.16 -1.36 -1.41
C MET A 111 -2.91 -0.46 -1.37
N SER A 112 -1.82 -0.99 -1.90
CA SER A 112 -0.52 -0.35 -2.03
C SER A 112 -0.48 0.80 -3.04
N ASN A 113 -1.25 0.71 -4.12
CA ASN A 113 -1.23 1.63 -5.25
C ASN A 113 -2.33 2.70 -5.17
N PHE A 114 -2.99 2.87 -4.02
CA PHE A 114 -3.84 4.03 -3.79
C PHE A 114 -2.97 5.29 -3.74
N ARG A 115 -2.76 5.84 -4.93
CA ARG A 115 -2.36 7.22 -5.15
C ARG A 115 -3.55 8.07 -4.68
N PHE A 116 -3.34 8.80 -3.58
CA PHE A 116 -4.11 10.02 -3.34
C PHE A 116 -3.75 11.03 -4.41
#